data_AF-A0A0L8N1G6-F1
#
_entry.id   AF-A0A0L8N1G6-F1
#
_cell.length_a   1.000
_cell.length_b   1.000
_cell.length_c   1.000
_cell.angle_alpha   90.00
_cell.angle_beta   90.00
_cell.angle_gamma   90.00
#
_symmetry.space_group_name_H-M   'P 1'
#
loop_
_entity.id
_entity.type
_entity.pdbx_description
1 polymer ?
#
loop_
_entity_poly.entity_id
_entity_poly.type
_entity_poly.pdbx_seq_one_letter_code
_entity_poly.pdbx_strand_id
1 'polypeptide(L)'
;MEDVGVVLAGRGGSRMLRILNIRLSRVAVLSQLMRVPLPPLVTPRVLGVDDFALYGGTYGTLLVDATTRLPLTLWERRDAERLGR
;
A
#
# COMPACT_ATOMS: atom_id res chain seq x y z
N MET A 1 -12.30 -10.99 8.28
CA MET A 1 -11.11 -10.31 8.87
C MET A 1 -10.49 -9.35 7.88
N GLU A 2 -10.52 -9.70 6.59
CA GLU A 2 -10.18 -8.83 5.45
C GLU A 2 -10.85 -7.45 5.52
N ASP A 3 -12.18 -7.38 5.65
CA ASP A 3 -12.91 -6.10 5.75
C ASP A 3 -12.46 -5.21 6.91
N VAL A 4 -12.18 -5.81 8.08
CA VAL A 4 -11.72 -5.09 9.27
C VAL A 4 -10.28 -4.60 9.09
N GLY A 5 -9.43 -5.38 8.42
CA GLY A 5 -8.05 -4.99 8.11
C GLY A 5 -7.96 -3.88 7.07
N VAL A 6 -8.79 -3.95 6.03
CA VAL A 6 -8.88 -2.98 4.93
C VAL A 6 -9.48 -1.65 5.41
N VAL A 7 -10.60 -1.67 6.16
CA VAL A 7 -11.28 -0.46 6.64
C VAL A 7 -10.44 0.32 7.66
N LEU A 8 -9.56 -0.35 8.41
CA LEU A 8 -8.91 0.25 9.57
C LEU A 8 -7.40 0.53 9.42
N ALA A 9 -6.86 0.37 8.20
CA ALA A 9 -5.50 0.76 7.80
C ALA A 9 -4.45 0.53 8.92
N GLY A 10 -4.35 -0.71 9.39
CA GLY A 10 -3.40 -1.11 10.43
C GLY A 10 -3.78 -0.67 11.85
N ARG A 11 -3.49 0.59 12.25
CA ARG A 11 -3.62 1.02 13.67
C ARG A 11 -5.05 0.91 14.19
N GLY A 12 -6.06 1.23 13.39
CA GLY A 12 -7.47 1.06 13.77
C GLY A 12 -7.84 -0.41 13.98
N GLY A 13 -7.29 -1.33 13.17
CA GLY A 13 -7.59 -2.76 13.23
C GLY A 13 -7.11 -3.38 14.53
N SER A 14 -5.89 -3.03 14.95
CA SER A 14 -5.33 -3.45 16.23
C SER A 14 -6.05 -2.87 17.46
N ARG A 15 -6.73 -1.72 17.33
CA ARG A 15 -7.55 -1.12 18.39
C ARG A 15 -8.93 -1.78 18.46
N MET A 16 -9.56 -2.03 17.32
CA MET A 16 -10.84 -2.73 17.21
C MET A 16 -10.75 -4.18 17.73
N LEU A 17 -9.69 -4.92 17.39
CA LEU A 17 -9.51 -6.29 17.86
C LEU A 17 -9.35 -6.40 19.38
N ARG A 18 -8.76 -5.38 20.02
CA ARG A 18 -8.73 -5.27 21.48
C ARG A 18 -10.11 -5.00 22.07
N ILE A 19 -10.94 -4.19 21.42
CA ILE A 19 -12.33 -3.93 21.83
C ILE A 19 -13.18 -5.22 21.71
N LEU A 20 -12.93 -6.04 20.69
CA LEU A 20 -13.62 -7.31 20.44
C LEU A 20 -13.04 -8.50 21.24
N ASN A 21 -12.09 -8.26 22.16
CA ASN A 21 -11.44 -9.27 22.99
C ASN A 21 -10.69 -10.38 22.21
N ILE A 22 -10.31 -10.09 20.95
CA ILE A 22 -9.54 -11.01 20.09
C ILE A 22 -8.05 -10.73 20.31
N ARG A 23 -7.32 -11.71 20.84
CA ARG A 23 -5.87 -11.62 21.07
C ARG A 23 -5.08 -11.84 19.78
N LEU A 24 -5.07 -10.84 18.90
CA LEU A 24 -4.17 -10.77 17.75
C LEU A 24 -3.16 -9.64 17.95
N SER A 25 -1.88 -9.95 17.82
CA SER A 25 -0.82 -8.93 17.84
C SER A 25 -0.93 -8.05 16.59
N ARG A 26 -0.43 -6.81 16.67
CA ARG A 26 -0.33 -5.93 15.48
C ARG A 26 0.37 -6.62 14.32
N VAL A 27 1.42 -7.39 14.61
CA VAL A 27 2.19 -8.14 13.61
C VAL A 27 1.33 -9.20 12.93
N ALA A 28 0.51 -9.93 13.70
CA ALA A 28 -0.40 -10.93 13.14
C ALA A 28 -1.46 -10.29 12.22
N VAL A 29 -2.03 -9.15 12.64
CA VAL A 29 -3.02 -8.41 11.84
C VAL A 29 -2.42 -7.91 10.53
N LEU A 30 -1.23 -7.31 10.60
CA LEU A 30 -0.53 -6.81 9.40
C LEU A 30 -0.15 -7.97 8.48
N SER A 31 0.35 -9.08 9.04
CA SER A 31 0.68 -10.27 8.25
C SER A 31 -0.53 -10.83 7.52
N GLN A 32 -1.70 -10.90 8.16
CA GLN A 32 -2.94 -11.33 7.50
C GLN A 32 -3.38 -10.32 6.43
N LEU A 33 -3.30 -9.02 6.70
CA LEU A 33 -3.63 -7.98 5.71
C LEU A 33 -2.72 -8.05 4.49
N MET A 34 -1.42 -8.28 4.65
CA MET A 34 -0.48 -8.42 3.53
C MET A 34 -0.69 -9.69 2.70
N ARG A 35 -1.47 -10.65 3.18
CA ARG A 35 -1.85 -11.86 2.43
C ARG A 35 -3.14 -11.69 1.61
N VAL A 36 -3.86 -10.59 1.82
CA VAL A 36 -5.05 -10.26 1.04
C VAL A 36 -4.61 -9.99 -0.41
N PRO A 37 -5.23 -10.63 -1.41
CA PRO A 37 -4.92 -10.35 -2.80
C PRO A 37 -5.24 -8.89 -3.13
N LEU A 38 -4.32 -8.23 -3.83
CA LEU A 38 -4.60 -6.88 -4.34
C LEU A 38 -5.70 -6.96 -5.41
N PRO A 39 -6.57 -5.94 -5.49
CA PRO A 39 -7.50 -5.84 -6.60
C PRO A 39 -6.72 -5.83 -7.94
N PRO A 40 -7.33 -6.35 -9.02
CA PRO A 40 -6.70 -6.34 -10.33
C PRO A 40 -6.24 -4.93 -10.71
N LEU A 41 -5.00 -4.79 -11.16
CA LEU A 41 -4.49 -3.51 -11.63
C LEU A 41 -5.21 -3.18 -12.95
N VAL A 42 -6.00 -2.11 -12.94
CA VAL A 42 -6.59 -1.54 -14.16
C VAL A 42 -5.60 -0.52 -14.72
N THR A 43 -5.36 -0.54 -16.03
CA THR A 43 -4.50 0.46 -16.68
C THR A 43 -5.06 1.86 -16.39
N PRO A 44 -4.28 2.74 -15.74
CA PRO A 44 -4.76 4.06 -15.39
C PRO A 44 -4.94 4.90 -16.66
N ARG A 45 -5.98 5.74 -16.68
CA ARG A 45 -6.16 6.72 -17.76
C ARG A 45 -5.08 7.81 -17.71
N VAL A 46 -4.67 8.18 -16.50
CA VAL A 46 -3.63 9.17 -16.24
C VAL A 46 -2.67 8.58 -15.21
N LEU A 47 -1.46 8.30 -15.65
CA LEU A 47 -0.38 7.83 -14.78
C LEU A 47 0.34 9.03 -14.16
N GLY A 48 0.30 9.14 -12.85
CA GLY A 48 1.14 10.05 -12.08
C GLY A 48 2.47 9.38 -11.74
N VAL A 49 3.54 10.16 -11.81
CA VAL A 49 4.90 9.75 -11.46
C VAL A 49 5.44 10.74 -10.45
N ASP A 50 5.90 10.27 -9.30
CA ASP A 50 6.45 11.11 -8.23
C ASP A 50 7.71 10.48 -7.62
N ASP A 51 8.57 11.32 -7.03
CA ASP A 51 9.72 10.88 -6.24
C ASP A 51 9.27 10.54 -4.82
N PHE A 52 9.62 9.33 -4.36
CA PHE A 52 9.26 8.84 -3.04
C PHE A 52 10.49 8.58 -2.19
N ALA A 53 10.55 9.22 -1.01
CA ALA A 53 11.62 9.02 -0.04
C ALA A 53 11.39 7.72 0.75
N LEU A 54 12.30 6.77 0.58
CA LEU A 54 12.42 5.57 1.40
C LEU A 54 13.28 5.85 2.65
N TYR A 55 13.13 4.98 3.66
CA TYR A 55 13.95 5.05 4.86
C TYR A 55 15.45 4.94 4.52
N GLY A 56 16.29 5.68 5.24
CA GLY A 56 17.74 5.69 5.03
C GLY A 56 18.22 6.59 3.88
N GLY A 57 17.42 7.58 3.47
CA GLY A 57 17.82 8.55 2.44
C GLY A 57 17.84 7.99 1.01
N THR A 58 17.21 6.84 0.79
CA THR A 58 17.05 6.25 -0.54
C THR A 58 15.80 6.84 -1.19
N TYR A 59 15.83 7.07 -2.50
CA TYR A 59 14.67 7.57 -3.25
C TYR A 59 14.27 6.56 -4.34
N GLY A 60 12.97 6.39 -4.52
CA GLY A 60 12.36 5.59 -5.57
C GLY A 60 11.32 6.38 -6.35
N THR A 61 10.80 5.78 -7.41
CA THR A 61 9.75 6.38 -8.24
C THR A 61 8.40 5.73 -7.94
N LEU A 62 7.45 6.52 -7.41
CA LEU A 62 6.10 6.09 -7.13
C LEU A 62 5.22 6.31 -8.36
N LEU A 63 4.57 5.23 -8.81
CA LEU A 63 3.54 5.28 -9.82
C LEU A 63 2.17 5.31 -9.14
N VAL A 64 1.35 6.31 -9.48
CA VAL A 64 0.00 6.47 -8.96
C VAL A 64 -0.99 6.54 -10.11
N ASP A 65 -2.19 5.99 -9.91
CA ASP A 65 -3.32 6.39 -10.75
C ASP A 65 -3.76 7.78 -10.29
N ALA A 66 -3.55 8.79 -11.12
CA ALA A 66 -3.88 10.17 -10.78
C ALA A 66 -5.39 10.40 -10.59
N THR A 67 -6.23 9.51 -11.14
CA THR A 67 -7.69 9.58 -11.04
C THR A 67 -8.17 9.14 -9.66
N THR A 68 -7.75 7.95 -9.23
CA THR A 68 -8.15 7.37 -7.93
C THR A 68 -7.26 7.85 -6.78
N ARG A 69 -6.09 8.44 -7.10
CA ARG A 69 -5.03 8.82 -6.15
C ARG A 69 -4.53 7.62 -5.34
N LEU A 70 -4.61 6.43 -5.92
CA LEU A 70 -4.11 5.21 -5.33
C LEU A 70 -2.73 4.85 -5.92
N PRO A 71 -1.80 4.37 -5.07
CA PRO A 71 -0.51 3.89 -5.54
C PRO A 71 -0.68 2.60 -6.32
N LEU A 72 0.02 2.49 -7.45
CA LEU A 72 0.07 1.31 -8.30
C LEU A 72 1.29 0.47 -7.98
N THR A 73 2.46 1.10 -7.92
CA THR A 73 3.73 0.45 -7.58
C THR A 73 4.78 1.48 -7.19
N LEU A 74 5.79 1.04 -6.45
CA LEU A 74 7.01 1.81 -6.17
C LEU A 74 8.18 1.09 -6.82
N TRP A 75 8.95 1.79 -7.65
CA TRP A 75 10.23 1.29 -8.14
C TRP A 75 11.35 1.73 -7.21
N GLU A 76 12.11 0.76 -6.73
CA GLU A 76 13.32 1.02 -5.95
C GLU A 76 14.39 1.53 -6.92
N ARG A 77 14.70 2.83 -6.83
CA ARG A 77 15.53 3.70 -7.71
C ARG A 77 14.73 4.65 -8.61
N ARG A 78 15.38 5.77 -8.97
CA ARG A 78 14.87 6.77 -9.91
C ARG A 78 15.13 6.32 -11.35
N ASP A 79 14.39 5.32 -11.81
CA ASP A 79 14.59 4.75 -13.14
C ASP A 79 13.60 5.37 -14.14
N ALA A 80 13.86 6.62 -14.56
CA ALA A 80 13.05 7.33 -15.56
C ALA A 80 13.00 6.62 -16.93
N GLU A 81 14.01 5.82 -17.24
CA GLU A 81 14.08 5.03 -18.48
C GLU A 81 12.96 3.99 -18.60
N ARG A 82 12.39 3.53 -17.47
CA ARG A 82 11.26 2.59 -17.48
C ARG A 82 9.93 3.22 -17.89
N LEU A 83 9.86 4.55 -17.99
CA LEU A 83 8.66 5.25 -18.48
C LEU A 83 8.54 5.22 -20.00
N GLY A 84 9.58 4.80 -20.72
CA GLY A 84 9.62 4.77 -22.19
C GLY A 84 9.52 3.36 -22.77
N ARG A 85 8.32 2.99 -23.24
CA ARG A 85 8.13 2.18 -24.45
C ARG A 85 6.77 2.46 -25.07
#